data_AF-A0A7S0RA58-F1
#
_entry.id   AF-A0A7S0RA58-F1
#
_cell.length_a   1.000
_cell.length_b   1.000
_cell.length_c   1.000
_cell.angle_alpha   90.00
_cell.angle_beta   90.00
_cell.angle_gamma   90.00
#
_symmetry.space_group_name_H-M   'P 1'
#
loop_
_entity.id
_entity.type
_entity.pdbx_description
1 polymer ?
#
loop_
_entity_poly.entity_id
_entity_poly.type
_entity_poly.pdbx_seq_one_letter_code
_entity_poly.pdbx_strand_id
1 'polypeptide(L)'
;FGGSSFGGIATLCLAMRYPGLVGSALVESPSLWIGEERFLRGEVLAHSGPWPARVFLAMGDSEYRGDGNAAFSRTLVDYVTLVARAMEAQGLVRGQRLSTAIGRGAMHNEEAWAKRLPAALTFLCSHWRQPLQAGGDEL
;
A
#
# COMPACT_ATOMS: atom_id res chain seq x y z
N PHE A 1 9.15 -4.48 -3.56
CA PHE A 1 9.41 -3.09 -3.98
C PHE A 1 8.44 -2.20 -3.24
N GLY A 2 8.81 -0.95 -2.96
CA GLY A 2 7.96 -0.09 -2.15
C GLY A 2 8.36 1.37 -2.19
N GLY A 3 7.38 2.24 -1.99
CA GLY A 3 7.61 3.67 -1.91
C GLY A 3 6.43 4.43 -1.32
N SER A 4 6.71 5.64 -0.87
CA SER A 4 5.72 6.60 -0.38
C SER A 4 5.44 7.70 -1.40
N SER A 5 4.29 8.40 -1.33
CA SER A 5 3.98 9.54 -2.19
C SER A 5 4.09 9.17 -3.68
N PHE A 6 4.95 9.85 -4.45
CA PHE A 6 5.29 9.48 -5.83
C PHE A 6 5.94 8.10 -5.98
N GLY A 7 6.71 7.66 -4.98
CA GLY A 7 7.21 6.28 -4.91
C GLY A 7 6.07 5.26 -4.78
N GLY A 8 4.96 5.64 -4.15
CA GLY A 8 3.73 4.83 -4.12
C GLY A 8 3.10 4.70 -5.51
N ILE A 9 3.05 5.79 -6.29
CA ILE A 9 2.63 5.76 -7.70
C ILE A 9 3.57 4.86 -8.51
N ALA A 10 4.88 5.04 -8.39
CA ALA A 10 5.85 4.22 -9.09
C ALA A 10 5.71 2.73 -8.76
N THR A 11 5.43 2.41 -7.49
CA THR A 11 5.15 1.03 -7.04
C THR A 11 3.91 0.45 -7.70
N LEU A 12 2.81 1.20 -7.76
CA LEU A 12 1.59 0.79 -8.46
C LEU A 12 1.82 0.63 -9.97
N CYS A 13 2.50 1.58 -10.61
CA CYS A 13 2.88 1.48 -12.02
C CYS A 13 3.67 0.20 -12.31
N LEU A 14 4.68 -0.10 -11.49
CA LEU A 14 5.52 -1.27 -11.68
C LEU A 14 4.72 -2.56 -11.49
N ALA A 15 3.86 -2.62 -10.47
CA ALA A 15 2.98 -3.76 -10.22
C ALA A 15 2.00 -4.02 -11.37
N MET A 16 1.39 -2.97 -11.94
CA MET A 16 0.39 -3.09 -13.00
C MET A 16 1.00 -3.35 -14.38
N ARG A 17 2.13 -2.71 -14.70
CA ARG A 17 2.72 -2.74 -16.05
C ARG A 17 3.71 -3.90 -16.24
N TYR A 18 4.28 -4.41 -15.16
CA TYR A 18 5.23 -5.52 -15.19
C TYR A 18 4.84 -6.62 -14.19
N PRO A 19 3.70 -7.32 -14.41
CA PRO A 19 3.29 -8.38 -13.49
C PRO A 19 4.36 -9.47 -13.36
N GLY A 20 4.58 -9.93 -12.13
CA GLY A 20 5.61 -10.92 -11.80
C GLY A 20 7.01 -10.33 -11.54
N LEU A 21 7.28 -9.06 -11.90
CA LEU A 21 8.57 -8.43 -11.60
C LEU A 21 8.77 -8.22 -10.09
N VAL A 22 7.69 -7.93 -9.36
CA VAL A 22 7.70 -7.79 -7.90
C VAL A 22 6.73 -8.75 -7.24
N GLY A 23 7.23 -9.57 -6.32
CA GLY A 23 6.41 -10.50 -5.55
C GLY A 23 5.54 -9.81 -4.49
N SER A 24 5.97 -8.65 -3.99
CA SER A 24 5.29 -7.88 -2.94
C SER A 24 5.45 -6.36 -3.15
N ALA A 25 4.39 -5.61 -2.84
CA ALA A 25 4.32 -4.15 -3.01
C ALA A 25 3.97 -3.43 -1.69
N LEU A 26 4.79 -2.44 -1.32
CA LEU A 26 4.52 -1.48 -0.25
C LEU A 26 4.12 -0.13 -0.85
N VAL A 27 2.88 0.29 -0.65
CA VAL A 27 2.32 1.53 -1.19
C VAL A 27 1.91 2.42 -0.01
N GLU A 28 2.73 3.43 0.30
CA GLU A 28 2.49 4.37 1.39
C GLU A 28 2.04 5.72 0.84
N SER A 29 0.93 6.26 1.35
CA SER A 29 0.42 7.60 1.06
C SER A 29 0.52 8.00 -0.42
N PRO A 30 0.04 7.17 -1.37
CA PRO A 30 0.26 7.41 -2.80
C PRO A 30 -0.47 8.66 -3.25
N SER A 31 0.20 9.50 -4.05
CA SER A 31 -0.33 10.80 -4.53
C SER A 31 -1.37 10.65 -5.66
N LEU A 32 -2.42 9.85 -5.41
CA LEU A 32 -3.44 9.44 -6.38
C LEU A 32 -4.30 10.58 -6.96
N TRP A 33 -4.24 11.76 -6.33
CA TRP A 33 -4.90 12.99 -6.78
C TRP A 33 -4.24 13.62 -8.02
N ILE A 34 -3.00 13.23 -8.35
CA ILE A 34 -2.23 13.89 -9.40
C ILE A 34 -2.92 13.85 -10.77
N GLY A 35 -2.79 14.96 -11.50
CA GLY A 35 -3.30 15.08 -12.86
C GLY A 35 -4.80 14.85 -12.94
N GLU A 36 -5.57 15.47 -12.03
CA GLU A 36 -7.03 15.36 -11.96
C GLU A 36 -7.50 13.91 -11.80
N GLU A 37 -6.83 13.16 -10.92
CA GLU A 37 -7.14 11.75 -10.62
C GLU A 37 -7.01 10.81 -11.83
N ARG A 38 -6.39 11.25 -12.95
CA ARG A 38 -6.28 10.44 -14.17
C ARG A 38 -5.57 9.12 -13.94
N PHE A 39 -4.53 9.12 -13.10
CA PHE A 39 -3.83 7.87 -12.75
C PHE A 39 -4.72 6.93 -11.94
N LEU A 40 -5.40 7.46 -10.91
CA LEU A 40 -6.32 6.67 -10.10
C LEU A 40 -7.44 6.07 -10.94
N ARG A 41 -8.20 6.89 -11.66
CA ARG A 41 -9.41 6.46 -12.38
C ARG A 41 -9.10 5.73 -13.68
N GLY A 42 -8.14 6.23 -14.45
CA GLY A 42 -7.82 5.73 -15.79
C GLY A 42 -6.89 4.53 -15.79
N GLU A 43 -6.08 4.34 -14.75
CA GLU A 43 -5.14 3.22 -14.67
C GLU A 43 -5.45 2.31 -13.49
N VAL A 44 -5.37 2.80 -12.25
CA VAL A 44 -5.44 1.93 -11.06
C VAL A 44 -6.78 1.22 -10.92
N LEU A 45 -7.90 1.95 -11.06
CA LEU A 45 -9.24 1.37 -10.93
C LEU A 45 -9.70 0.62 -12.19
N ALA A 46 -9.13 0.92 -13.34
CA ALA A 46 -9.40 0.24 -14.60
C ALA A 46 -8.51 -0.99 -14.81
N HIS A 47 -7.45 -1.15 -14.01
CA HIS A 47 -6.54 -2.29 -14.12
C HIS A 47 -7.30 -3.58 -13.87
N SER A 48 -7.22 -4.54 -14.79
CA SER A 48 -7.82 -5.87 -14.66
C SER A 48 -6.79 -7.00 -14.68
N GLY A 49 -5.51 -6.66 -14.57
CA GLY A 49 -4.40 -7.61 -14.58
C GLY A 49 -4.11 -8.19 -13.19
N PRO A 50 -3.13 -9.10 -13.11
CA PRO A 50 -2.75 -9.70 -11.83
C PRO A 50 -1.93 -8.72 -10.98
N TRP A 51 -2.32 -8.58 -9.71
CA TRP A 51 -1.51 -7.90 -8.70
C TRP A 51 -0.43 -8.81 -8.11
N PRO A 52 0.59 -8.23 -7.44
CA PRO A 52 1.59 -8.96 -6.66
C PRO A 52 0.96 -9.95 -5.66
N ALA A 53 1.78 -10.90 -5.18
CA ALA A 53 1.31 -11.89 -4.21
C ALA A 53 0.77 -11.21 -2.95
N ARG A 54 1.44 -10.13 -2.50
CA ARG A 54 0.99 -9.29 -1.39
C ARG A 54 1.12 -7.80 -1.65
N VAL A 55 0.15 -7.05 -1.17
CA VAL A 55 0.11 -5.58 -1.22
C VAL A 55 -0.16 -5.03 0.19
N PHE A 56 0.69 -4.14 0.66
CA PHE A 56 0.45 -3.33 1.85
C PHE A 56 0.17 -1.91 1.38
N LEU A 57 -1.04 -1.42 1.64
CA LEU A 57 -1.53 -0.14 1.18
C LEU A 57 -1.95 0.72 2.37
N ALA A 58 -1.22 1.80 2.63
CA ALA A 58 -1.41 2.58 3.86
C ALA A 58 -1.29 4.08 3.65
N MET A 59 -1.82 4.85 4.58
CA MET A 59 -1.75 6.32 4.59
C MET A 59 -2.07 6.86 5.99
N GLY A 60 -1.76 8.12 6.27
CA GLY A 60 -2.35 8.85 7.38
C GLY A 60 -3.72 9.47 7.05
N ASP A 61 -4.43 9.95 8.06
CA ASP A 61 -5.69 10.70 7.89
C ASP A 61 -5.51 12.24 7.93
N SER A 62 -4.27 12.69 8.15
CA SER A 62 -3.88 14.10 8.34
C SER A 62 -2.75 14.50 7.38
N GLU A 63 -2.86 14.04 6.14
CA GLU A 63 -1.81 14.11 5.10
C GLU A 63 -1.44 15.54 4.71
N TYR A 64 -2.40 16.48 4.74
CA TYR A 64 -2.17 17.89 4.40
C TYR A 64 -2.51 18.83 5.56
N ARG A 65 -1.72 19.91 5.73
CA ARG A 65 -1.90 20.93 6.77
C ARG A 65 -2.43 22.25 6.21
N GLY A 66 -3.35 22.89 6.92
CA GLY A 66 -3.92 24.22 6.64
C GLY A 66 -5.45 24.22 6.56
N ASP A 67 -6.07 25.40 6.51
CA ASP A 67 -7.53 25.52 6.40
C ASP A 67 -8.04 24.89 5.10
N GLY A 68 -9.12 24.11 5.17
CA GLY A 68 -9.65 23.32 4.04
C GLY A 68 -9.00 21.96 3.81
N ASN A 69 -7.85 21.66 4.44
CA ASN A 69 -7.08 20.44 4.17
C ASN A 69 -7.59 19.18 4.87
N ALA A 70 -8.48 19.31 5.85
CA ALA A 70 -9.15 18.15 6.45
C ALA A 70 -10.11 17.46 5.47
N ALA A 71 -10.79 18.24 4.62
CA ALA A 71 -11.63 17.68 3.56
C ALA A 71 -10.79 16.95 2.52
N PHE A 72 -9.69 17.56 2.09
CA PHE A 72 -8.77 16.92 1.15
C PHE A 72 -8.15 15.65 1.73
N SER A 73 -7.70 15.66 2.99
CA SER A 73 -7.14 14.46 3.64
C SER A 73 -8.17 13.32 3.72
N ARG A 74 -9.46 13.62 3.96
CA ARG A 74 -10.54 12.62 3.85
C ARG A 74 -10.65 12.05 2.43
N THR A 75 -10.65 12.91 1.42
CA THR A 75 -10.68 12.47 0.01
C THR A 75 -9.50 11.56 -0.33
N LEU A 76 -8.30 11.84 0.19
CA LEU A 76 -7.13 10.98 0.00
C LEU A 76 -7.35 9.59 0.64
N VAL A 77 -7.95 9.53 1.83
CA VAL A 77 -8.31 8.25 2.50
C VAL A 77 -9.34 7.48 1.67
N ASP A 78 -10.30 8.18 1.07
CA ASP A 78 -11.29 7.58 0.20
C ASP A 78 -10.64 6.99 -1.06
N TYR A 79 -9.65 7.65 -1.68
CA TYR A 79 -8.91 7.08 -2.81
C TYR A 79 -8.19 5.78 -2.44
N VAL A 80 -7.47 5.77 -1.32
CA VAL A 80 -6.77 4.58 -0.84
C VAL A 80 -7.76 3.45 -0.54
N THR A 81 -8.91 3.78 0.05
CA THR A 81 -9.99 2.83 0.32
C THR A 81 -10.58 2.27 -0.98
N LEU A 82 -10.74 3.11 -2.00
CA LEU A 82 -11.27 2.72 -3.31
C LEU A 82 -10.31 1.76 -4.03
N VAL A 83 -9.01 2.03 -4.00
CA VAL A 83 -7.98 1.13 -4.53
C VAL A 83 -7.99 -0.22 -3.81
N ALA A 84 -8.08 -0.21 -2.47
CA ALA A 84 -8.18 -1.45 -1.69
C ALA A 84 -9.39 -2.29 -2.10
N ARG A 85 -10.57 -1.67 -2.25
CA ARG A 85 -11.79 -2.35 -2.68
C ARG A 85 -11.67 -2.92 -4.09
N ALA A 86 -11.04 -2.19 -5.02
CA ALA A 86 -10.80 -2.67 -6.37
C ALA A 86 -9.89 -3.92 -6.38
N MET A 87 -8.82 -3.92 -5.56
CA MET A 87 -7.95 -5.09 -5.38
C MET A 87 -8.69 -6.29 -4.77
N GLU A 88 -9.56 -6.05 -3.78
CA GLU A 88 -10.39 -7.11 -3.18
C GLU A 88 -11.37 -7.71 -4.19
N ALA A 89 -12.02 -6.86 -5.00
CA ALA A 89 -12.91 -7.30 -6.09
C ALA A 89 -12.17 -8.17 -7.13
N GLN A 90 -10.85 -8.06 -7.20
CA GLN A 90 -9.97 -8.89 -8.05
C GLN A 90 -9.37 -10.10 -7.32
N GLY A 91 -9.85 -10.41 -6.12
CA GLY A 91 -9.49 -11.62 -5.38
C GLY A 91 -8.30 -11.47 -4.43
N LEU A 92 -7.85 -10.24 -4.12
CA LEU A 92 -6.85 -10.05 -3.07
C LEU A 92 -7.53 -10.13 -1.70
N VAL A 93 -7.50 -11.32 -1.11
CA VAL A 93 -8.10 -11.59 0.20
C VAL A 93 -7.41 -10.74 1.28
N ARG A 94 -8.18 -9.91 1.98
CA ARG A 94 -7.68 -9.09 3.09
C ARG A 94 -7.11 -9.94 4.22
N GLY A 95 -5.99 -9.51 4.79
CA GLY A 95 -5.22 -10.24 5.80
C GLY A 95 -4.32 -11.34 5.24
N GLN A 96 -4.49 -11.77 3.98
CA GLN A 96 -3.65 -12.78 3.33
C GLN A 96 -2.79 -12.19 2.21
N ARG A 97 -3.43 -11.46 1.30
CA ARG A 97 -2.83 -10.84 0.11
C ARG A 97 -2.92 -9.31 0.11
N LEU A 98 -3.88 -8.74 0.82
CA LEU A 98 -4.00 -7.30 1.00
C LEU A 98 -4.01 -6.92 2.48
N SER A 99 -3.19 -5.96 2.87
CA SER A 99 -3.24 -5.32 4.18
C SER A 99 -3.37 -3.82 4.00
N THR A 100 -4.23 -3.19 4.80
CA THR A 100 -4.44 -1.74 4.78
C THR A 100 -4.30 -1.13 6.15
N ALA A 101 -3.72 0.06 6.23
CA ALA A 101 -3.57 0.79 7.48
C ALA A 101 -3.82 2.30 7.28
N ILE A 102 -4.73 2.87 8.07
CA ILE A 102 -4.94 4.32 8.15
C ILE A 102 -4.42 4.81 9.50
N GLY A 103 -3.37 5.64 9.49
CA GLY A 103 -2.75 6.19 10.68
C GLY A 103 -3.52 7.40 11.19
N ARG A 104 -4.09 7.31 12.41
CA ARG A 104 -4.80 8.41 13.05
C ARG A 104 -3.84 9.56 13.40
N GLY A 105 -4.18 10.77 12.97
CA GLY A 105 -3.34 11.96 13.11
C GLY A 105 -2.03 11.91 12.32
N ALA A 106 -1.82 10.88 11.50
CA ALA A 106 -0.56 10.70 10.78
C ALA A 106 -0.51 11.60 9.55
N MET A 107 0.68 12.15 9.30
CA MET A 107 0.94 13.11 8.23
C MET A 107 1.65 12.50 7.03
N HIS A 108 1.73 13.27 5.94
CA HIS A 108 2.52 12.96 4.75
C HIS A 108 4.02 13.21 4.99
N ASN A 109 4.65 12.38 5.83
CA ASN A 109 6.08 12.49 6.14
C ASN A 109 6.74 11.15 6.49
N GLU A 110 8.08 11.16 6.48
CA GLU A 110 8.93 9.99 6.73
C GLU A 110 8.72 9.42 8.12
N GLU A 111 8.48 10.26 9.13
CA GLU A 111 8.26 9.80 10.50
C GLU A 111 7.00 8.92 10.60
N ALA A 112 5.90 9.34 9.95
CA ALA A 112 4.66 8.58 9.92
C ALA A 112 4.80 7.27 9.12
N TRP A 113 5.52 7.31 7.99
CA TRP A 113 5.77 6.11 7.19
C TRP A 113 6.67 5.12 7.94
N ALA A 114 7.72 5.60 8.62
CA ALA A 114 8.61 4.78 9.43
C ALA A 114 7.88 4.04 10.56
N LYS A 115 6.87 4.67 11.18
CA LYS A 115 6.03 4.01 12.21
C LYS A 115 5.24 2.81 11.68
N ARG A 116 4.84 2.82 10.39
CA ARG A 116 4.08 1.72 9.76
C ARG A 116 4.98 0.66 9.12
N LEU A 117 6.20 1.03 8.74
CA LEU A 117 7.14 0.16 8.03
C LEU A 117 7.35 -1.22 8.68
N PRO A 118 7.54 -1.36 10.02
CA PRO A 118 7.73 -2.70 10.63
C PRO A 118 6.54 -3.64 10.41
N ALA A 119 5.31 -3.14 10.56
CA ALA A 119 4.10 -3.92 10.33
C ALA A 119 3.95 -4.31 8.85
N ALA A 120 4.28 -3.36 7.97
CA ALA A 120 4.26 -3.59 6.53
C ALA A 120 5.25 -4.68 6.10
N LEU A 121 6.50 -4.62 6.57
CA LEU A 121 7.52 -5.63 6.29
C LEU A 121 7.15 -6.99 6.88
N THR A 122 6.54 -7.01 8.06
CA THR A 122 6.05 -8.26 8.67
C THR A 122 5.00 -8.92 7.79
N PHE A 123 4.03 -8.16 7.31
CA PHE A 123 2.98 -8.66 6.42
C PHE A 123 3.54 -9.14 5.07
N LEU A 124 4.32 -8.28 4.40
CA LEU A 124 4.84 -8.55 3.05
C LEU A 124 5.78 -9.76 3.05
N CYS A 125 6.68 -9.85 4.03
CA CYS A 125 7.70 -10.89 4.09
C CYS A 125 7.22 -12.19 4.77
N SER A 126 5.97 -12.29 5.25
CA SER A 126 5.56 -13.45 6.07
C SER A 126 5.65 -14.81 5.35
N HIS A 127 5.64 -14.85 4.01
CA HIS A 127 5.82 -16.09 3.24
C HIS A 127 7.30 -16.43 2.99
N TRP A 128 8.20 -15.48 3.22
CA TRP A 128 9.66 -15.70 3.19
C TRP A 128 10.20 -16.08 4.57
N ARG A 129 9.46 -15.78 5.64
CA ARG A 129 9.79 -16.28 6.98
C ARG A 129 9.44 -17.77 7.06
N GLN A 130 10.37 -18.62 6.63
CA GLN A 130 10.46 -19.96 7.21
C GLN A 130 10.70 -19.79 8.72
N PRO A 131 9.99 -20.51 9.61
CA PRO A 131 10.49 -20.62 10.97
C PRO A 131 11.92 -21.17 10.86
N LEU A 132 12.88 -20.52 11.51
CA LEU A 132 14.16 -21.17 11.78
C LEU A 132 13.78 -22.50 12.45
N GLN A 133 14.04 -23.63 11.79
CA GLN A 133 14.00 -24.90 12.48
C GLN A 133 14.98 -24.74 13.63
N ALA A 134 14.46 -24.63 14.85
CA ALA A 134 15.28 -24.82 16.04
C ALA A 134 15.83 -26.23 15.88
N GLY A 135 17.10 -26.33 15.49
CA GLY A 135 17.82 -27.59 15.48
C GLY A 135 17.67 -28.18 16.87
N GLY A 136 16.97 -29.30 16.95
CA GLY A 136 16.99 -30.13 18.13
C GLY A 136 18.39 -30.70 18.24
N ASP A 137 19.21 -30.09 19.08
CA ASP A 137 20.36 -30.76 19.66
C ASP A 137 19.84 -31.59 20.83
N GLU A 138 19.32 -32.78 20.53
CA GLU A 138 19.36 -33.91 21.45
C GLU A 138 20.57 -34.77 21.08
N LEU A 139 21.63 -34.67 21.90
CA LEU A 139 22.60 -35.72 22.16
C LEU A 139 22.88 -35.78 23.66
#